data_AF-Q7PZM8-F1
#
_entry.id   AF-Q7PZM8-F1
#
_cell.length_a   1.000
_cell.length_b   1.000
_cell.length_c   1.000
_cell.angle_alpha   90.00
_cell.angle_beta   90.00
_cell.angle_gamma   90.00
#
_symmetry.space_group_name_H-M   'P 1'
#
loop_
_entity.id
_entity.type
_entity.pdbx_description
1 polymer ?
#
loop_
_entity_poly.entity_id
_entity_poly.type
_entity_poly.pdbx_seq_one_letter_code
_entity_poly.pdbx_strand_id
1 'polypeptide(L)' 'MNHSFFKSIDWEMLEQKQITPPFRPRLDSDRDLANFPPEFTDEPVHLTPDDDRVIDKIDQSEFEGFEYVNPLLMSLEDCV' A
#
# COMPACT_ATOMS: atom_id res chain seq x y z
N MET A 1 1.46 27.53 0.32
CA MET A 1 2.26 27.24 1.54
C MET A 1 2.38 28.41 2.53
N ASN A 2 1.87 29.62 2.25
CA ASN A 2 2.04 30.80 3.13
C ASN A 2 0.92 31.04 4.17
N HIS A 3 0.06 30.04 4.42
CA HIS A 3 -0.96 30.20 5.46
C HIS A 3 -0.30 30.11 6.83
N SER A 4 -0.60 31.04 7.75
CA SER A 4 0.07 31.16 9.06
C SER A 4 0.00 29.88 9.90
N PHE A 5 -1.02 29.05 9.70
CA PHE A 5 -1.14 27.73 10.32
C PHE A 5 0.07 26.82 10.10
N PHE A 6 0.70 26.88 8.92
CA PHE A 6 1.82 26.00 8.55
C PHE A 6 3.19 26.67 8.68
N LYS A 7 3.28 27.83 9.35
CA LYS A 7 4.52 28.62 9.43
C LYS A 7 5.69 27.84 10.03
N SER A 8 5.42 26.86 10.89
CA SER A 8 6.43 26.01 11.53
C SER A 8 6.83 24.79 10.71
N ILE A 9 6.20 24.55 9.54
CA ILE A 9 6.51 23.40 8.70
C ILE A 9 7.57 23.80 7.69
N ASP A 10 8.72 23.14 7.77
CA ASP A 10 9.66 23.06 6.67
C ASP A 10 9.16 22.02 5.67
N TRP A 11 8.74 22.46 4.49
CA TRP A 11 8.11 21.60 3.49
C TRP A 11 9.10 20.69 2.77
N GLU A 12 10.36 21.12 2.62
CA GLU A 12 11.40 20.32 1.98
C GLU A 12 11.81 19.16 2.91
N MET A 13 12.01 19.45 4.20
CA MET A 13 12.27 18.42 5.21
C MET A 13 11.08 17.47 5.39
N LEU A 14 9.84 17.98 5.30
CA LEU A 14 8.64 17.15 5.38
C LEU A 14 8.56 16.15 4.22
N GLU A 15 8.78 16.62 2.98
CA GLU A 15 8.75 15.78 1.77
C GLU A 15 9.83 14.69 1.83
N GLN A 16 11.01 15.02 2.34
CA GLN A 16 12.12 14.08 2.53
C GLN A 16 11.93 13.16 3.76
N LYS A 17 10.78 13.21 4.45
CA LYS A 17 10.46 12.44 5.66
C LYS A 17 11.43 12.66 6.83
N GLN A 18 12.04 13.84 6.92
CA GLN A 18 13.02 14.19 7.97
C GLN A 18 12.38 14.78 9.23
N ILE A 19 11.12 15.23 9.14
CA ILE A 19 10.35 15.67 10.31
C ILE A 19 9.77 14.43 11.00
N THR A 20 10.07 14.27 12.30
CA THR A 20 9.52 13.16 13.09
C THR A 20 8.00 13.31 13.23
N PRO A 21 7.19 12.29 12.86
CA PRO A 21 5.75 12.34 13.05
C PRO A 21 5.39 12.50 14.54
N PRO A 22 4.34 13.28 14.88
CA PRO A 22 3.93 13.49 16.26
C PRO A 22 3.38 12.22 16.93
N PHE A 23 2.94 11.25 16.13
CA PHE A 23 2.49 9.94 16.57
C PHE A 23 3.26 8.86 15.82
N ARG A 24 3.78 7.88 16.57
CA ARG A 24 4.39 6.67 16.02
C ARG A 24 3.54 5.48 16.46
N PRO A 25 2.92 4.73 15.53
CA PRO A 25 2.18 3.53 15.90
C PRO A 25 3.11 2.50 16.51
N ARG A 26 2.58 1.71 17.46
CA ARG A 26 3.33 0.59 18.04
C ARG A 26 3.39 -0.54 17.02
N LEU A 27 4.60 -1.08 16.86
CA LEU A 27 4.88 -2.27 16.06
C LEU A 27 5.83 -3.15 16.88
N ASP A 28 5.42 -4.39 17.15
CA ASP A 28 6.24 -5.36 17.88
C ASP A 28 7.13 -6.19 16.94
N SER A 29 6.80 -6.28 15.64
CA SER A 29 7.61 -6.93 14.60
C SER A 29 7.21 -6.51 13.18
N ASP A 30 7.99 -6.93 12.17
CA ASP A 30 7.68 -6.70 10.74
C ASP A 30 6.41 -7.42 10.26
N ARG A 31 5.89 -8.36 11.05
CA ARG A 31 4.63 -9.10 10.78
C ARG A 31 3.55 -8.78 11.80
N ASP A 32 3.68 -7.66 12.51
CA ASP A 32 2.68 -7.24 13.49
C ASP A 32 1.36 -6.84 12.82
N LEU A 33 0.26 -7.40 13.30
CA LEU A 33 -1.08 -7.16 12.81
C LEU A 33 -1.94 -6.34 13.78
N ALA A 34 -1.38 -5.86 14.90
CA ALA A 34 -2.13 -5.17 15.96
C ALA A 34 -2.86 -3.88 15.51
N ASN A 35 -2.48 -3.30 14.37
CA ASN A 35 -3.12 -2.12 13.80
C ASN A 35 -4.20 -2.48 12.74
N PHE A 36 -4.49 -3.76 12.54
CA PHE A 36 -5.57 -4.26 11.69
C PHE A 36 -6.72 -4.80 12.55
N PRO A 37 -7.99 -4.61 12.15
CA PRO A 37 -9.13 -5.21 12.85
C PRO A 37 -9.05 -6.75 12.87
N PRO A 38 -9.32 -7.41 14.02
CA PRO A 38 -9.25 -8.87 14.15
C PRO A 38 -10.13 -9.64 13.18
N GLU A 39 -11.27 -9.06 12.78
CA GLU A 39 -12.19 -9.65 11.80
C GLU A 39 -11.51 -10.01 10.47
N PHE A 40 -10.46 -9.28 10.07
CA PHE A 40 -9.69 -9.59 8.86
C PHE A 40 -8.48 -10.50 9.13
N THR A 41 -7.84 -10.37 10.29
CA THR A 41 -6.64 -11.16 10.62
C THR A 41 -6.96 -12.58 11.04
N ASP A 42 -8.15 -12.80 11.57
CA ASP A 42 -8.66 -14.12 11.98
C ASP A 42 -9.31 -14.87 10.82
N GLU A 43 -9.63 -14.19 9.71
CA GLU A 43 -10.12 -14.83 8.50
C GLU A 43 -9.03 -15.71 7.85
N PRO A 44 -9.40 -16.87 7.27
CA PRO A 44 -8.41 -17.72 6.62
C PRO A 44 -7.82 -17.03 5.38
N VAL A 45 -6.50 -17.06 5.23
CA VAL A 45 -5.80 -16.49 4.07
C VAL A 45 -6.02 -17.37 2.83
N HIS A 46 -7.11 -17.13 2.11
CA HIS A 46 -7.44 -17.83 0.87
C HIS A 46 -8.22 -16.91 -0.07
N LEU A 47 -8.15 -17.22 -1.37
CA LEU A 47 -9.02 -16.62 -2.36
C LEU A 47 -10.38 -17.32 -2.32
N THR A 48 -11.46 -16.56 -2.37
CA THR A 48 -12.80 -17.11 -2.56
C THR A 48 -12.82 -17.91 -3.87
N PRO A 49 -13.34 -19.15 -3.89
CA PRO A 49 -13.45 -19.92 -5.11
C PRO A 49 -14.28 -19.21 -6.17
N ASP A 50 -13.87 -19.32 -7.43
CA ASP A 50 -14.57 -18.73 -8.57
C ASP A 50 -15.93 -19.41 -8.84
N ASP A 51 -16.87 -18.65 -9.41
CA ASP A 51 -18.08 -19.18 -10.05
C ASP A 51 -17.92 -19.05 -11.57
N ASP A 52 -17.68 -20.18 -12.24
CA ASP A 52 -17.46 -20.25 -13.70
C ASP A 52 -18.54 -19.48 -14.49
N ARG A 53 -19.79 -19.49 -14.02
CA ARG A 53 -20.92 -18.81 -14.72
C ARG A 53 -20.84 -17.29 -14.66
N VAL A 54 -20.16 -16.77 -13.64
CA VAL A 54 -19.88 -15.34 -13.49
C VAL A 54 -18.68 -14.98 -14.35
N ILE A 55 -17.59 -15.75 -14.23
CA ILE A 55 -16.35 -15.51 -14.98
C ILE A 55 -16.59 -15.52 -16.50
N ASP A 56 -17.38 -16.47 -17.01
CA ASP A 56 -17.72 -16.59 -18.44
C ASP A 56 -18.45 -15.37 -19.01
N LYS A 57 -19.06 -14.52 -18.17
CA LYS A 57 -19.82 -13.33 -18.59
C LYS A 57 -19.00 -12.04 -18.53
N ILE A 58 -17.78 -12.11 -18.00
CA ILE A 58 -16.90 -10.95 -17.87
C ILE A 58 -16.24 -10.69 -19.22
N ASP A 59 -16.36 -9.48 -19.75
CA ASP A 59 -15.62 -9.05 -20.93
C ASP A 59 -14.15 -8.84 -20.57
N GLN A 60 -13.29 -9.74 -21.05
CA GLN A 60 -11.86 -9.72 -20.74
C GLN A 60 -11.12 -8.57 -21.44
N SER A 61 -11.69 -7.99 -22.51
CA SER A 61 -11.05 -6.88 -23.21
C SER A 61 -10.99 -5.60 -22.37
N GLU A 62 -11.88 -5.46 -21.38
CA GLU A 62 -11.88 -4.36 -20.41
C GLU A 62 -10.64 -4.36 -19.48
N PHE A 63 -9.91 -5.49 -19.43
CA PHE A 63 -8.67 -5.62 -18.65
C PHE A 63 -7.40 -5.54 -19.51
N GLU A 64 -7.51 -5.24 -20.80
CA GLU A 64 -6.34 -5.04 -21.66
C GLU A 64 -5.46 -3.89 -21.14
N GLY A 65 -4.17 -4.15 -20.92
CA GLY A 65 -3.23 -3.16 -20.40
C GLY A 65 -3.26 -2.99 -18.88
N PHE A 66 -3.91 -3.90 -18.16
CA PHE A 66 -3.88 -3.94 -16.69
C PHE A 66 -2.49 -4.33 -16.14
N GLU A 67 -1.70 -5.09 -16.92
CA GLU A 67 -0.39 -5.54 -16.50
C GLU A 67 0.56 -4.36 -16.28
N TYR A 68 1.05 -4.25 -15.05
CA TYR A 68 2.05 -3.26 -14.68
C TYR A 68 3.06 -3.89 -13.72
N VAL A 69 4.34 -3.66 -14.01
CA VAL A 69 5.45 -3.91 -13.08
C VAL A 69 6.23 -2.62 -12.96
N ASN A 70 6.53 -2.20 -11.74
CA ASN A 70 7.30 -0.98 -11.52
C ASN A 70 8.74 -1.18 -12.03
N PRO A 71 9.17 -0.49 -13.12
CA PRO A 71 10.49 -0.71 -13.70
C PRO A 71 11.62 -0.27 -12.75
N LEU A 72 11.35 0.64 -11.81
CA LEU A 72 12.32 1.08 -10.82
C LEU A 72 12.63 -0.01 -9.78
N LEU A 73 11.65 -0.86 -9.45
CA LEU A 73 11.86 -1.97 -8.52
C LEU A 73 12.66 -3.10 -9.17
N MET A 74 12.38 -3.43 -10.43
CA MET A 74 13.12 -4.46 -11.17
C MET A 74 14.62 -4.15 -11.26
N SER A 75 14.98 -2.86 -11.46
CA SER A 75 16.39 -2.45 -11.56
C SER A 75 17.21 -2.60 -10.27
N LEU A 76 16.55 -2.62 -9.10
CA LEU A 76 17.23 -2.81 -7.81
C LEU A 76 17.57 -4.29 -7.55
N GLU A 77 16.77 -5.22 -8.06
CA GLU A 77 16.96 -6.66 -7.85
C GLU A 77 18.11 -7.22 -8.72
N ASP A 78 18.38 -6.60 -9.89
CA ASP A 78 19.51 -6.94 -10.76
C ASP A 78 20.88 -6.43 -10.28
N CYS A 79 20.91 -5.65 -9.18
CA CYS A 79 22.14 -5.09 -8.60
C CYS A 79 22.71 -5.90 -7.42
N VAL A 80 22.17 -7.10 -7.13
CA VAL A 80 22.65 -8.00 -6.06
C VAL A 80 23.44 -9.17 -6.63
#